data_AF-A0A6I5NZS7-F1
#
_entry.id   AF-A0A6I5NZS7-F1
#
_cell.length_a   1.000
_cell.length_b   1.000
_cell.length_c   1.000
_cell.angle_alpha   90.00
_cell.angle_beta   90.00
_cell.angle_gamma   90.00
#
_symmetry.space_group_name_H-M   'P 1'
#
loop_
_entity.id
_entity.type
_entity.pdbx_description
1 polymer ?
#
loop_
_entity_poly.entity_id
_entity_poly.type
_entity_poly.pdbx_seq_one_letter_code
_entity_poly.pdbx_strand_id
1 'polypeptide(L)'
;DKVPTPIEAMPRQVIYGRVAGVSAGSSWTTAVTDTPLANTLTIPTAGSVVSYGISTLYAGRLGTDQIQSAPMIVRYPDTAYQAHGNYGVNYDLTFPLYNPTSAPQTVTLTIETPIKEDSLTAAGLRFFEPLPSATFFRGPIQLRYQDDRGLPRIRNLHLVQKRGQRGTPLVEVTLQPQEQRQIQLSLLYPPDSTPPQVVTLETRSR
;
A
#
# COMPACT_ATOMS: atom_id res chain seq x y z
N ASP A 1 -13.18 -24.65 -11.91
CA ASP A 1 -12.75 -23.83 -10.76
C ASP A 1 -13.60 -24.12 -9.54
N LYS A 2 -13.10 -23.76 -8.34
CA LYS A 2 -13.89 -23.87 -7.10
C LYS A 2 -14.83 -22.67 -6.98
N VAL A 3 -16.05 -22.92 -6.50
CA VAL A 3 -17.02 -21.87 -6.16
C VAL A 3 -16.39 -20.93 -5.13
N PRO A 4 -16.47 -19.61 -5.32
CA PRO A 4 -15.97 -18.64 -4.33
C PRO A 4 -16.67 -18.83 -2.98
N THR A 5 -16.00 -18.45 -1.91
CA THR A 5 -16.68 -18.22 -0.63
C THR A 5 -17.54 -16.95 -0.75
N PRO A 6 -18.84 -16.99 -0.40
CA PRO A 6 -19.64 -15.78 -0.20
C PRO A 6 -18.98 -14.80 0.78
N ILE A 7 -19.00 -13.51 0.49
CA ILE A 7 -18.33 -12.47 1.30
C ILE A 7 -18.85 -12.43 2.75
N GLU A 8 -20.15 -12.67 2.94
CA GLU A 8 -20.81 -12.65 4.25
C GLU A 8 -20.54 -13.93 5.07
N ALA A 9 -20.00 -14.97 4.45
CA ALA A 9 -19.67 -16.18 5.16
C ALA A 9 -18.36 -15.99 5.95
N MET A 10 -18.31 -16.51 7.18
CA MET A 10 -17.10 -16.60 7.99
C MET A 10 -16.51 -18.03 7.94
N PRO A 11 -15.96 -18.50 6.81
CA PRO A 11 -15.47 -19.86 6.71
C PRO A 11 -14.12 -20.03 7.43
N ARG A 12 -13.74 -21.27 7.71
CA ARG A 12 -12.37 -21.62 8.11
C ARG A 12 -11.35 -21.42 6.98
N GLN A 13 -11.78 -21.52 5.72
CA GLN A 13 -10.93 -21.34 4.55
C GLN A 13 -11.63 -20.46 3.53
N VAL A 14 -10.92 -19.42 3.09
CA VAL A 14 -11.38 -18.52 2.05
C VAL A 14 -10.97 -19.03 0.68
N ILE A 15 -11.96 -19.17 -0.21
CA ILE A 15 -11.76 -19.40 -1.65
C ILE A 15 -12.12 -18.11 -2.37
N TYR A 16 -11.12 -17.43 -2.90
CA TYR A 16 -11.30 -16.19 -3.67
C TYR A 16 -12.14 -16.43 -4.94
N GLY A 17 -11.87 -17.53 -5.64
CA GLY A 17 -12.51 -17.86 -6.92
C GLY A 17 -11.78 -17.20 -8.11
N ARG A 18 -12.07 -17.68 -9.32
CA ARG A 18 -11.55 -17.06 -10.55
C ARG A 18 -12.24 -15.72 -10.76
N VAL A 19 -11.49 -14.65 -11.05
CA VAL A 19 -12.08 -13.36 -11.44
C VAL A 19 -12.49 -13.42 -12.92
N ALA A 20 -13.77 -13.20 -13.21
CA ALA A 20 -14.26 -13.02 -14.57
C ALA A 20 -15.54 -12.19 -14.58
N GLY A 21 -15.51 -11.08 -15.31
CA GLY A 21 -16.57 -10.10 -15.36
C GLY A 21 -16.03 -8.67 -15.40
N VAL A 22 -16.82 -7.72 -14.91
CA VAL A 22 -16.49 -6.29 -14.83
C VAL A 22 -16.46 -5.86 -13.37
N SER A 23 -15.36 -5.26 -12.92
CA SER A 23 -15.22 -4.67 -11.59
C SER A 23 -15.59 -3.19 -11.59
N ALA A 24 -16.08 -2.68 -10.45
CA ALA A 24 -16.32 -1.26 -10.29
C ALA A 24 -15.02 -0.45 -10.15
N GLY A 25 -14.91 0.65 -10.90
CA GLY A 25 -13.80 1.59 -10.80
C GLY A 25 -12.51 1.15 -11.49
N SER A 26 -11.67 2.13 -11.82
CA SER A 26 -10.36 1.94 -12.47
C SER A 26 -9.25 2.76 -11.81
N SER A 27 -9.56 3.51 -10.76
CA SER A 27 -8.62 4.39 -10.07
C SER A 27 -8.93 4.50 -8.59
N TRP A 28 -7.89 4.62 -7.79
CA TRP A 28 -7.94 4.95 -6.37
C TRP A 28 -7.10 6.22 -6.14
N THR A 29 -7.77 7.36 -6.06
CA THR A 29 -7.12 8.67 -5.84
C THR A 29 -7.46 9.18 -4.46
N THR A 30 -6.46 9.40 -3.61
CA THR A 30 -6.70 9.91 -2.25
C THR A 30 -5.50 10.67 -1.70
N ALA A 31 -5.77 11.63 -0.81
CA ALA A 31 -4.79 12.12 0.14
C ALA A 31 -4.84 11.22 1.39
N VAL A 32 -3.68 10.82 1.89
CA VAL A 32 -3.54 10.11 3.16
C VAL A 32 -3.31 11.16 4.23
N THR A 33 -4.27 11.35 5.12
CA THR A 33 -4.26 12.41 6.14
C THR A 33 -4.55 11.83 7.52
N ASP A 34 -4.25 12.57 8.58
CA ASP A 34 -4.47 12.11 9.97
C ASP A 34 -5.95 11.80 10.25
N THR A 35 -6.84 12.59 9.66
CA THR A 35 -8.30 12.40 9.74
C THR A 35 -8.96 12.77 8.40
N PRO A 36 -10.23 12.39 8.15
CA PRO A 36 -10.94 12.75 6.93
C PRO A 36 -11.09 14.26 6.68
N LEU A 37 -10.95 15.09 7.73
CA LEU A 37 -11.06 16.55 7.64
C LEU A 37 -9.70 17.26 7.69
N ALA A 38 -8.62 16.53 7.96
CA ALA A 38 -7.27 17.09 7.99
C ALA A 38 -6.74 17.32 6.55
N ASN A 39 -5.80 18.26 6.42
CA ASN A 39 -5.06 18.54 5.19
C ASN A 39 -3.59 18.08 5.26
N THR A 40 -3.20 17.49 6.38
CA THR A 40 -1.85 17.02 6.66
C THR A 40 -1.83 15.57 7.11
N LEU A 41 -0.66 14.97 7.00
CA LEU A 41 -0.31 13.70 7.61
C LEU A 41 0.87 13.92 8.54
N THR A 42 0.64 13.80 9.84
CA THR A 42 1.70 13.94 10.84
C THR A 42 2.69 12.78 10.67
N ILE A 43 3.98 13.11 10.52
CA ILE A 43 5.02 12.10 10.35
C ILE A 43 5.12 11.23 11.63
N PRO A 44 5.49 9.94 11.52
CA PRO A 44 5.72 9.11 12.70
C PRO A 44 6.74 9.73 13.66
N THR A 45 6.65 9.38 14.94
CA THR A 45 7.72 9.70 15.90
C THR A 45 9.06 9.13 15.43
N ALA A 46 10.17 9.79 15.78
CA ALA A 46 11.50 9.32 15.41
C ALA A 46 11.73 7.85 15.83
N GLY A 47 12.26 7.05 14.92
CA GLY A 47 12.43 5.60 15.08
C GLY A 47 11.16 4.77 14.94
N SER A 48 10.03 5.37 14.53
CA SER A 48 8.74 4.70 14.37
C SER A 48 8.29 4.68 12.91
N VAL A 49 7.37 3.77 12.62
CA VAL A 49 6.86 3.53 11.27
C VAL A 49 5.34 3.47 11.25
N VAL A 50 4.74 3.80 10.11
CA VAL A 50 3.32 3.59 9.82
C VAL A 50 3.18 3.07 8.39
N SER A 51 2.28 2.10 8.18
CA SER A 51 2.06 1.46 6.88
C SER A 51 0.62 1.59 6.43
N TYR A 52 0.42 1.83 5.14
CA TYR A 52 -0.88 1.96 4.47
C TYR A 52 -1.04 0.85 3.45
N GLY A 53 -2.15 0.12 3.51
CA GLY A 53 -2.43 -0.99 2.60
C GLY A 53 -2.60 -0.54 1.15
N ILE A 54 -2.09 -1.35 0.23
CA ILE A 54 -2.38 -1.30 -1.21
C ILE A 54 -2.97 -2.65 -1.61
N SER A 55 -4.14 -2.61 -2.24
CA SER A 55 -4.90 -3.77 -2.69
C SER A 55 -5.17 -4.79 -1.57
N THR A 56 -5.57 -4.31 -0.39
CA THR A 56 -5.97 -5.18 0.73
C THR A 56 -7.21 -6.01 0.40
N LEU A 57 -7.26 -7.21 0.96
CA LEU A 57 -8.28 -8.23 0.68
C LEU A 57 -9.09 -8.52 1.94
N TYR A 58 -10.28 -9.10 1.79
CA TYR A 58 -11.06 -9.58 2.94
C TYR A 58 -10.39 -10.72 3.73
N ALA A 59 -9.41 -11.43 3.16
CA ALA A 59 -8.53 -12.38 3.86
C ALA A 59 -7.06 -12.04 3.61
N GLY A 60 -6.71 -10.82 4.00
CA GLY A 60 -5.43 -10.16 3.74
C GLY A 60 -5.50 -8.68 4.09
N ARG A 61 -6.04 -8.36 5.26
CA ARG A 61 -6.28 -6.98 5.73
C ARG A 61 -5.10 -6.36 6.46
N LEU A 62 -4.06 -7.14 6.77
CA LEU A 62 -2.84 -6.70 7.45
C LEU A 62 -3.13 -5.99 8.79
N GLY A 63 -4.07 -6.52 9.58
CA GLY A 63 -4.45 -5.94 10.88
C GLY A 63 -5.38 -4.74 10.82
N THR A 64 -5.85 -4.36 9.63
CA THR A 64 -6.84 -3.29 9.45
C THR A 64 -8.23 -3.87 9.18
N ASP A 65 -9.23 -2.99 9.10
CA ASP A 65 -10.55 -3.34 8.57
C ASP A 65 -10.71 -2.93 7.10
N GLN A 66 -9.63 -2.48 6.45
CA GLN A 66 -9.68 -2.01 5.08
C GLN A 66 -9.71 -3.17 4.09
N ILE A 67 -10.72 -3.17 3.22
CA ILE A 67 -10.80 -4.04 2.04
C ILE A 67 -10.85 -3.15 0.82
N GLN A 68 -9.81 -3.21 -0.02
CA GLN A 68 -9.75 -2.41 -1.25
C GLN A 68 -10.27 -3.15 -2.48
N SER A 69 -10.49 -4.47 -2.38
CA SER A 69 -10.97 -5.28 -3.51
C SER A 69 -12.30 -4.76 -4.08
N ALA A 70 -12.28 -4.30 -5.33
CA ALA A 70 -13.45 -3.75 -6.00
C ALA A 70 -14.55 -4.80 -6.19
N PRO A 71 -15.83 -4.47 -5.98
CA PRO A 71 -16.94 -5.39 -6.24
C PRO A 71 -17.06 -5.69 -7.75
N MET A 72 -17.44 -6.92 -8.08
CA MET A 72 -17.79 -7.30 -9.44
C MET A 72 -19.24 -6.90 -9.74
N ILE A 73 -19.45 -5.94 -10.64
CA ILE A 73 -20.78 -5.45 -11.05
C ILE A 73 -21.44 -6.35 -12.09
N VAL A 74 -20.64 -7.08 -12.84
CA VAL A 74 -21.07 -8.16 -13.74
C VAL A 74 -20.13 -9.32 -13.50
N ARG A 75 -20.69 -10.52 -13.32
CA ARG A 75 -19.92 -11.74 -13.02
C ARG A 75 -20.69 -12.99 -13.42
N TYR A 76 -19.98 -14.09 -13.67
CA TYR A 76 -20.61 -15.40 -13.77
C TYR A 76 -20.97 -15.92 -12.37
N PRO A 77 -22.04 -16.70 -12.19
CA PRO A 77 -22.48 -17.17 -10.87
C PRO A 77 -21.43 -17.93 -10.07
N ASP A 78 -20.46 -18.58 -10.73
CA ASP A 78 -19.41 -19.41 -10.15
C ASP A 78 -18.04 -18.70 -10.00
N THR A 79 -17.94 -17.41 -10.33
CA THR A 79 -16.67 -16.66 -10.30
C THR A 79 -16.50 -15.83 -9.02
N ALA A 80 -15.44 -15.03 -8.88
CA ALA A 80 -15.22 -14.18 -7.72
C ALA A 80 -16.28 -13.07 -7.54
N TYR A 81 -16.56 -12.71 -6.28
CA TYR A 81 -17.41 -11.56 -5.94
C TYR A 81 -16.68 -10.21 -6.01
N GLN A 82 -15.35 -10.21 -5.95
CA GLN A 82 -14.51 -9.02 -6.01
C GLN A 82 -13.33 -9.24 -6.96
N ALA A 83 -12.71 -8.15 -7.44
CA ALA A 83 -11.53 -8.20 -8.28
C ALA A 83 -10.26 -8.69 -7.55
N HIS A 84 -10.34 -8.83 -6.23
CA HIS A 84 -9.26 -9.19 -5.30
C HIS A 84 -8.05 -8.26 -5.39
N GLY A 85 -7.19 -8.49 -6.38
CA GLY A 85 -5.94 -7.77 -6.61
C GLY A 85 -6.10 -6.46 -7.37
N ASN A 86 -7.31 -6.05 -7.77
CA ASN A 86 -7.52 -4.76 -8.44
C ASN A 86 -6.52 -4.51 -9.61
N TYR A 87 -6.21 -5.56 -10.37
CA TYR A 87 -5.22 -5.49 -11.44
C TYR A 87 -5.61 -4.42 -12.47
N GLY A 88 -4.67 -3.56 -12.83
CA GLY A 88 -4.93 -2.44 -13.74
C GLY A 88 -5.66 -1.25 -13.09
N VAL A 89 -5.91 -1.26 -11.78
CA VAL A 89 -6.37 -0.06 -11.07
C VAL A 89 -5.22 0.90 -10.86
N ASN A 90 -5.43 2.17 -11.22
CA ASN A 90 -4.46 3.24 -11.00
C ASN A 90 -4.57 3.76 -9.56
N TYR A 91 -3.57 3.50 -8.74
CA TYR A 91 -3.42 4.12 -7.44
C TYR A 91 -2.68 5.45 -7.60
N ASP A 92 -3.27 6.52 -7.09
CA ASP A 92 -2.68 7.85 -7.04
C ASP A 92 -2.81 8.43 -5.62
N LEU A 93 -1.75 8.26 -4.84
CA LEU A 93 -1.73 8.49 -3.41
C LEU A 93 -0.89 9.72 -3.08
N THR A 94 -1.50 10.68 -2.39
CA THR A 94 -0.81 11.89 -1.93
C THR A 94 -0.57 11.82 -0.43
N PHE A 95 0.67 12.05 0.00
CA PHE A 95 1.11 12.09 1.39
C PHE A 95 1.55 13.52 1.73
N PRO A 96 0.67 14.37 2.29
CA PRO A 96 0.98 15.73 2.72
C PRO A 96 1.67 15.72 4.09
N LEU A 97 2.92 15.26 4.14
CA LEU A 97 3.69 15.09 5.36
C LEU A 97 3.83 16.40 6.15
N TYR A 98 3.70 16.32 7.47
CA TYR A 98 3.88 17.44 8.40
C TYR A 98 4.82 17.05 9.54
N ASN A 99 5.85 17.88 9.80
CA ASN A 99 6.74 17.72 10.95
C ASN A 99 6.29 18.60 12.12
N PRO A 100 5.61 18.05 13.15
CA PRO A 100 5.12 18.83 14.28
C PRO A 100 6.22 19.20 15.29
N THR A 101 7.46 18.73 15.09
CA THR A 101 8.53 18.89 16.07
C THR A 101 9.29 20.21 15.91
N SER A 102 10.13 20.54 16.89
CA SER A 102 11.04 21.68 16.87
C SER A 102 12.41 21.38 16.24
N ALA A 103 12.59 20.17 15.69
CA ALA A 103 13.84 19.74 15.07
C ALA A 103 13.60 19.20 13.66
N PRO A 104 14.60 19.26 12.76
CA PRO A 104 14.51 18.58 11.48
C PRO A 104 14.30 17.07 11.67
N GLN A 105 13.45 16.47 10.83
CA GLN A 105 13.14 15.04 10.83
C GLN A 105 13.31 14.48 9.42
N THR A 106 14.02 13.36 9.30
CA THR A 106 14.19 12.65 8.02
C THR A 106 13.17 11.53 7.91
N VAL A 107 12.33 11.60 6.89
CA VAL A 107 11.27 10.64 6.61
C VAL A 107 11.57 9.91 5.32
N THR A 108 11.38 8.60 5.33
CA THR A 108 11.46 7.76 4.13
C THR A 108 10.09 7.23 3.75
N LEU A 109 9.87 7.06 2.44
CA LEU A 109 8.73 6.34 1.89
C LEU A 109 9.23 5.09 1.18
N THR A 110 8.66 3.95 1.54
CA THR A 110 8.95 2.63 0.95
C THR A 110 7.67 1.98 0.45
N ILE A 111 7.80 1.08 -0.53
CA ILE A 111 6.77 0.08 -0.83
C ILE A 111 7.29 -1.26 -0.33
N GLU A 112 6.45 -2.07 0.30
CA GLU A 112 6.84 -3.36 0.87
C GLU A 112 5.82 -4.46 0.56
N THR A 113 6.28 -5.70 0.60
CA THR A 113 5.45 -6.89 0.35
C THR A 113 5.47 -7.78 1.59
N PRO A 114 4.68 -7.46 2.63
CA PRO A 114 4.69 -8.22 3.87
C PRO A 114 4.10 -9.63 3.70
N ILE A 115 4.30 -10.47 4.71
CA ILE A 115 3.57 -11.74 4.82
C ILE A 115 2.08 -11.41 4.93
N LYS A 116 1.27 -12.00 4.04
CA LYS A 116 -0.18 -11.80 4.06
C LYS A 116 -0.78 -12.38 5.33
N GLU A 117 -1.45 -11.52 6.08
CA GLU A 117 -2.17 -11.85 7.31
C GLU A 117 -3.51 -11.11 7.32
N ASP A 118 -4.48 -11.67 8.02
CA ASP A 118 -5.77 -11.01 8.23
C ASP A 118 -5.70 -10.12 9.48
N SER A 119 -5.52 -10.74 10.65
CA SER A 119 -5.06 -10.09 11.87
C SER A 119 -3.56 -10.27 12.03
N LEU A 120 -2.85 -9.26 12.57
CA LEU A 120 -1.42 -9.36 12.83
C LEU A 120 -1.16 -10.36 13.95
N THR A 121 -0.27 -11.34 13.71
CA THR A 121 0.16 -12.27 14.77
C THR A 121 1.32 -11.73 15.60
N ALA A 122 1.82 -10.54 15.28
CA ALA A 122 2.90 -9.85 15.98
C ALA A 122 2.59 -8.34 16.04
N ALA A 123 3.41 -7.57 16.73
CA ALA A 123 3.22 -6.12 16.91
C ALA A 123 3.42 -5.27 15.63
N GLY A 124 3.47 -5.89 14.44
CA GLY A 124 3.67 -5.21 13.18
C GLY A 124 3.74 -6.16 11.99
N LEU A 125 3.99 -5.60 10.82
CA LEU A 125 4.15 -6.36 9.58
C LEU A 125 5.35 -7.31 9.67
N ARG A 126 5.18 -8.52 9.12
CA ARG A 126 6.21 -9.54 9.10
C ARG A 126 6.76 -9.75 7.71
N PHE A 127 8.03 -10.15 7.65
CA PHE A 127 8.81 -10.33 6.43
C PHE A 127 9.56 -11.66 6.52
N PHE A 128 9.93 -12.24 5.38
CA PHE A 128 10.70 -13.48 5.35
C PHE A 128 12.19 -13.20 5.39
N GLU A 129 12.93 -14.02 6.12
CA GLU A 129 14.39 -14.11 6.09
C GLU A 129 14.77 -15.60 6.22
N PRO A 130 15.35 -16.24 5.18
CA PRO A 130 15.66 -15.69 3.86
C PRO A 130 14.41 -15.49 2.98
N LEU A 131 14.54 -14.65 1.95
CA LEU A 131 13.46 -14.39 1.00
C LEU A 131 13.19 -15.60 0.06
N PRO A 132 11.92 -16.02 -0.11
CA PRO A 132 11.53 -16.95 -1.16
C PRO A 132 11.82 -16.45 -2.57
N SER A 133 11.77 -17.34 -3.57
CA SER A 133 12.00 -16.97 -4.98
C SER A 133 10.80 -16.30 -5.66
N ALA A 134 9.59 -16.49 -5.13
CA ALA A 134 8.37 -16.00 -5.75
C ALA A 134 8.29 -14.47 -5.75
N THR A 135 8.21 -13.87 -6.94
CA THR A 135 7.90 -12.45 -7.14
C THR A 135 6.44 -12.20 -6.87
N PHE A 136 6.15 -11.19 -6.03
CA PHE A 136 4.81 -10.81 -5.59
C PHE A 136 4.44 -9.40 -6.04
N PHE A 137 5.40 -8.58 -6.43
CA PHE A 137 5.14 -7.29 -7.06
C PHE A 137 6.17 -7.05 -8.14
N ARG A 138 5.71 -6.60 -9.31
CA ARG A 138 6.58 -6.21 -10.43
C ARG A 138 5.88 -5.15 -11.26
N GLY A 139 6.29 -3.90 -11.15
CA GLY A 139 5.59 -2.85 -11.86
C GLY A 139 6.28 -1.50 -11.89
N PRO A 140 5.87 -0.62 -12.83
CA PRO A 140 6.29 0.77 -12.82
C PRO A 140 5.64 1.50 -11.65
N ILE A 141 6.41 2.34 -11.00
CA ILE A 141 5.90 3.33 -10.06
C ILE A 141 6.48 4.72 -10.41
N GLN A 142 5.70 5.75 -10.12
CA GLN A 142 6.12 7.14 -10.24
C GLN A 142 6.02 7.82 -8.87
N LEU A 143 7.05 8.58 -8.54
CA LEU A 143 7.11 9.41 -7.34
C LEU A 143 7.30 10.87 -7.75
N ARG A 144 6.53 11.78 -7.16
CA ARG A 144 6.66 13.23 -7.36
C ARG A 144 6.74 13.91 -5.99
N TYR A 145 7.76 14.73 -5.77
CA TYR A 145 8.00 15.39 -4.49
C TYR A 145 8.95 16.57 -4.67
N GLN A 146 9.10 17.41 -3.63
CA GLN A 146 10.15 18.42 -3.57
C GLN A 146 11.35 17.85 -2.80
N ASP A 147 12.57 18.00 -3.34
CA ASP A 147 13.79 17.64 -2.59
C ASP A 147 14.09 18.64 -1.47
N ASP A 148 15.13 18.39 -0.69
CA ASP A 148 15.49 19.25 0.46
C ASP A 148 15.95 20.66 0.06
N ARG A 149 16.15 20.92 -1.24
CA ARG A 149 16.41 22.27 -1.79
C ARG A 149 15.13 22.95 -2.30
N GLY A 150 13.97 22.32 -2.12
CA GLY A 150 12.69 22.78 -2.65
C GLY A 150 12.50 22.55 -4.15
N LEU A 151 13.39 21.78 -4.81
CA LEU A 151 13.29 21.55 -6.25
C LEU A 151 12.33 20.39 -6.55
N PRO A 152 11.44 20.53 -7.55
CA PRO A 152 10.55 19.44 -7.94
C PRO A 152 11.35 18.26 -8.51
N ARG A 153 10.99 17.05 -8.06
CA ARG A 153 11.54 15.78 -8.52
C ARG A 153 10.43 14.88 -9.05
N ILE A 154 10.75 14.19 -10.13
CA ILE A 154 9.97 13.07 -10.65
C ILE A 154 10.90 11.88 -10.73
N ARG A 155 10.54 10.77 -10.11
CA ARG A 155 11.27 9.50 -10.20
C ARG A 155 10.35 8.45 -10.77
N ASN A 156 10.73 7.88 -11.90
CA ASN A 156 10.09 6.70 -12.48
C ASN A 156 11.01 5.51 -12.27
N LEU A 157 10.49 4.43 -11.70
CA LEU A 157 11.28 3.23 -11.45
C LEU A 157 10.44 1.98 -11.66
N HIS A 158 11.10 0.87 -12.01
CA HIS A 158 10.49 -0.45 -12.09
C HIS A 158 10.81 -1.20 -10.80
N LEU A 159 9.81 -1.40 -9.95
CA LEU A 159 9.97 -2.06 -8.66
C LEU A 159 9.69 -3.56 -8.81
N VAL A 160 10.59 -4.40 -8.29
CA VAL A 160 10.40 -5.85 -8.22
C VAL A 160 10.57 -6.28 -6.76
N GLN A 161 9.58 -6.97 -6.21
CA GLN A 161 9.62 -7.50 -4.85
C GLN A 161 9.20 -8.95 -4.78
N LYS A 162 9.92 -9.70 -3.96
CA LYS A 162 9.63 -11.08 -3.57
C LYS A 162 8.57 -11.12 -2.47
N ARG A 163 7.97 -12.28 -2.29
CA ARG A 163 7.08 -12.56 -1.16
C ARG A 163 7.79 -12.27 0.16
N GLY A 164 7.14 -11.51 1.05
CA GLY A 164 7.68 -11.20 2.37
C GLY A 164 8.89 -10.27 2.34
N GLN A 165 9.11 -9.53 1.25
CA GLN A 165 10.26 -8.62 1.13
C GLN A 165 9.98 -7.25 1.77
N ARG A 166 10.88 -6.86 2.67
CA ARG A 166 10.98 -5.48 3.19
C ARG A 166 11.47 -4.55 2.08
N GLY A 167 10.89 -3.35 2.00
CA GLY A 167 11.26 -2.36 0.99
C GLY A 167 12.60 -1.69 1.26
N THR A 168 13.16 -1.05 0.23
CA THR A 168 14.24 -0.06 0.37
C THR A 168 13.67 1.34 0.15
N PRO A 169 14.18 2.39 0.84
CA PRO A 169 13.72 3.77 0.66
C PRO A 169 13.65 4.20 -0.80
N LEU A 170 12.45 4.60 -1.23
CA LEU A 170 12.18 5.12 -2.58
C LEU A 170 12.19 6.64 -2.60
N VAL A 171 11.84 7.27 -1.49
CA VAL A 171 12.01 8.70 -1.24
C VAL A 171 12.62 8.86 0.14
N GLU A 172 13.48 9.85 0.28
CA GLU A 172 14.02 10.33 1.54
C GLU A 172 13.99 11.85 1.49
N VAL A 173 13.37 12.46 2.50
CA VAL A 173 13.23 13.92 2.63
C VAL A 173 13.46 14.32 4.08
N THR A 174 14.15 15.43 4.29
CA THR A 174 14.30 16.05 5.60
C THR A 174 13.36 17.25 5.71
N LEU A 175 12.34 17.13 6.57
CA LEU A 175 11.40 18.19 6.88
C LEU A 175 11.96 19.06 8.02
N GLN A 176 12.03 20.36 7.79
CA GLN A 176 12.34 21.37 8.81
C GLN A 176 11.25 21.41 9.89
N PRO A 177 11.53 22.01 11.06
CA PRO A 177 10.51 22.22 12.09
C PRO A 177 9.25 22.89 11.52
N GLN A 178 8.07 22.33 11.81
CA GLN A 178 6.77 22.83 11.34
C GLN A 178 6.59 22.82 9.81
N GLU A 179 7.48 22.17 9.06
CA GLU A 179 7.38 22.09 7.60
C GLU A 179 6.27 21.12 7.19
N GLN A 180 5.55 21.49 6.14
CA GLN A 180 4.70 20.59 5.37
C GLN A 180 5.33 20.30 4.01
N ARG A 181 5.40 19.02 3.62
CA ARG A 181 5.93 18.60 2.32
C ARG A 181 5.13 17.44 1.73
N GLN A 182 4.79 17.56 0.46
CA GLN A 182 4.02 16.53 -0.24
C GLN A 182 4.92 15.51 -0.95
N ILE A 183 4.55 14.23 -0.83
CA ILE A 183 5.02 13.15 -1.70
C ILE A 183 3.79 12.54 -2.40
N GLN A 184 3.84 12.42 -3.72
CA GLN A 184 2.84 11.70 -4.51
C GLN A 184 3.45 10.39 -5.01
N LEU A 185 2.72 9.29 -4.81
CA LEU A 185 3.03 7.97 -5.34
C LEU A 185 1.92 7.57 -6.31
N SER A 186 2.28 7.24 -7.54
CA SER A 186 1.35 6.71 -8.53
C SER A 186 1.84 5.36 -9.05
N LEU A 187 0.93 4.38 -9.16
CA LEU A 187 1.21 3.07 -9.74
C LEU A 187 -0.04 2.49 -10.39
N LEU A 188 0.16 1.76 -11.48
CA LEU A 188 -0.85 0.86 -12.01
C LEU A 188 -0.64 -0.50 -11.35
N TYR A 189 -1.63 -0.99 -10.60
CA TYR A 189 -1.43 -2.21 -9.84
C TYR A 189 -1.18 -3.40 -10.79
N PRO A 190 0.00 -4.05 -10.76
CA PRO A 190 0.40 -4.91 -11.87
C PRO A 190 -0.39 -6.22 -11.94
N PRO A 191 -0.75 -6.71 -13.14
CA PRO A 191 -1.61 -7.88 -13.32
C PRO A 191 -0.98 -9.21 -12.88
N ASP A 192 0.32 -9.23 -12.63
CA ASP A 192 1.10 -10.38 -12.15
C ASP A 192 1.47 -10.28 -10.66
N SER A 193 0.95 -9.26 -9.95
CA SER A 193 1.21 -9.09 -8.52
C SER A 193 0.35 -10.03 -7.67
N THR A 194 0.85 -10.36 -6.48
CA THR A 194 0.08 -11.04 -5.44
C THR A 194 -0.15 -10.08 -4.28
N PRO A 195 -1.39 -9.61 -4.06
CA PRO A 195 -1.73 -8.69 -2.98
C PRO A 195 -1.66 -9.34 -1.58
N PRO A 196 -1.58 -8.52 -0.52
CA PRO A 196 -1.45 -7.06 -0.51
C PRO A 196 0.00 -6.56 -0.50
N GLN A 197 0.19 -5.29 -0.88
CA GLN A 197 1.41 -4.51 -0.62
C GLN A 197 1.10 -3.41 0.40
N VAL A 198 2.13 -2.72 0.87
CA VAL A 198 1.97 -1.52 1.70
C VAL A 198 2.87 -0.39 1.23
N VAL A 199 2.45 0.85 1.49
CA VAL A 199 3.35 2.01 1.53
C VAL A 199 3.71 2.25 2.99
N THR A 200 4.99 2.28 3.32
CA THR A 200 5.45 2.53 4.69
C THR A 200 6.19 3.86 4.77
N LEU A 201 5.79 4.69 5.72
CA LEU A 201 6.51 5.88 6.15
C LEU A 201 7.31 5.55 7.41
N GLU A 202 8.58 5.92 7.41
CA GLU A 202 9.47 5.78 8.56
C GLU A 202 10.15 7.12 8.84
N THR A 203 10.07 7.59 10.08
CA THR A 203 10.90 8.70 10.56
C THR A 203 12.15 8.12 11.19
N ARG A 204 13.34 8.43 10.64
CA ARG A 204 14.59 7.86 11.13
C ARG A 204 14.85 8.21 12.60
N SER A 205 15.47 7.30 13.33
CA SER A 205 16.08 7.64 14.61
C SER A 205 17.21 8.63 14.38
N ARG A 206 17.49 9.46 15.40
CA ARG A 206 18.71 10.26 15.44
C ARG A 206 19.95 9.36 15.53
#